data_AF-A0A821TWU0-F1
#
_entry.id   AF-A0A821TWU0-F1
#
_cell.length_a   1.000
_cell.length_b   1.000
_cell.length_c   1.000
_cell.angle_alpha   90.00
_cell.angle_beta   90.00
_cell.angle_gamma   90.00
#
_symmetry.space_group_name_H-M   'P 1'
#
loop_
_entity.id
_entity.type
_entity.pdbx_description
1 polymer ?
#
loop_
_entity_poly.entity_id
_entity_poly.type
_entity_poly.pdbx_seq_one_letter_code
_entity_poly.pdbx_strand_id
1 'polypeptide(L)'
;MSNSYTGAGGNPAFVSDETGRFSAWSVGGLQIAGFAGGTTEPGLAFLGYAKASATAPAISFNGWKPNSSDRTALTGTDKVLMVQAGLDATWATGIITALANGNVGIGTVSPAKTFEVSGDISLKTAGNGIYIKEGTNATMGTATLSSGTVTISTTKVTANSRIYFNLQNCTNCGVQYVSARTAGTSFTITSLNGSDASTISWLIVEPN
;
A
#
# COMPACT_ATOMS: atom_id res chain seq x y z
N MET A 1 -13.14 8.10 -56.82
CA MET A 1 -13.95 7.26 -55.90
C MET A 1 -13.56 7.64 -54.49
N SER A 2 -14.40 8.40 -53.79
CA SER A 2 -14.20 8.78 -52.39
C SER A 2 -15.01 7.81 -51.52
N ASN A 3 -14.38 7.14 -50.57
CA ASN A 3 -15.12 6.37 -49.56
C ASN A 3 -15.82 7.33 -48.61
N SER A 4 -17.14 7.45 -48.74
CA SER A 4 -18.01 8.07 -47.74
C SER A 4 -18.25 7.07 -46.61
N TYR A 5 -17.68 7.32 -45.42
CA TYR A 5 -18.16 6.70 -44.19
C TYR A 5 -19.46 7.42 -43.77
N THR A 6 -20.61 6.81 -44.04
CA THR A 6 -21.90 7.25 -43.47
C THR A 6 -22.04 6.66 -42.07
N GLY A 7 -21.37 7.28 -41.10
CA GLY A 7 -21.67 7.05 -39.69
C GLY A 7 -23.08 7.55 -39.40
N ALA A 8 -24.03 6.65 -39.15
CA ALA A 8 -25.33 7.03 -38.63
C ALA A 8 -25.12 7.85 -37.35
N GLY A 9 -25.47 9.13 -37.40
CA GLY A 9 -25.47 10.03 -36.25
C GLY A 9 -26.57 9.65 -35.26
N GLY A 10 -26.42 8.48 -34.62
CA GLY A 10 -27.05 8.26 -33.34
C GLY A 10 -26.33 9.15 -32.35
N ASN A 11 -27.01 10.18 -31.86
CA ASN A 11 -26.59 10.91 -30.68
C ASN A 11 -27.04 10.04 -29.50
N PRO A 12 -26.19 9.20 -28.86
CA PRO A 12 -26.62 8.45 -27.69
C PRO A 12 -26.99 9.47 -26.61
N ALA A 13 -28.28 9.68 -26.40
CA ALA A 13 -28.77 10.47 -25.28
C ALA A 13 -28.53 9.65 -24.02
N PHE A 14 -27.44 9.94 -23.33
CA PHE A 14 -27.21 9.38 -22.01
C PHE A 14 -28.11 10.13 -21.02
N VAL A 15 -29.15 9.48 -20.51
CA VAL A 15 -30.02 10.03 -19.47
C VAL A 15 -29.43 9.69 -18.12
N SER A 16 -29.17 10.69 -17.29
CA SER A 16 -28.75 10.51 -15.90
C SER A 16 -29.96 10.49 -14.96
N ASP A 17 -29.86 9.80 -13.81
CA ASP A 17 -30.84 9.98 -12.73
C ASP A 17 -30.78 11.39 -12.10
N GLU A 18 -31.66 11.69 -11.14
CA GLU A 18 -31.73 12.99 -10.42
C GLU A 18 -30.43 13.38 -9.70
N THR A 19 -29.47 12.45 -9.60
CA THR A 19 -28.15 12.65 -9.00
C THR A 19 -27.00 12.60 -10.01
N GLY A 20 -27.30 12.61 -11.32
CA GLY A 20 -26.29 12.65 -12.38
C GLY A 20 -25.65 11.30 -12.72
N ARG A 21 -26.25 10.17 -12.31
CA ARG A 21 -25.72 8.82 -12.58
C ARG A 21 -26.20 8.27 -13.92
N PHE A 22 -25.26 7.81 -14.77
CA PHE A 22 -25.56 7.01 -15.97
C PHE A 22 -25.67 5.53 -15.61
N SER A 23 -26.85 5.06 -15.22
CA SER A 23 -27.11 3.64 -14.95
C SER A 23 -28.10 3.06 -15.95
N ALA A 24 -27.84 1.84 -16.39
CA ALA A 24 -28.81 1.06 -17.15
C ALA A 24 -29.29 -0.05 -16.21
N TRP A 25 -30.55 -0.03 -15.75
CA TRP A 25 -31.25 -1.11 -15.03
C TRP A 25 -31.11 -1.15 -13.48
N SER A 26 -32.12 -1.79 -12.85
CA SER A 26 -32.21 -2.05 -11.40
C SER A 26 -31.13 -3.02 -10.86
N VAL A 27 -30.23 -3.47 -11.74
CA VAL A 27 -29.00 -4.21 -11.51
C VAL A 27 -28.14 -4.04 -12.78
N GLY A 28 -27.17 -3.12 -12.78
CA GLY A 28 -26.28 -2.89 -13.92
C GLY A 28 -25.47 -1.59 -13.85
N GLY A 29 -24.15 -1.67 -14.07
CA GLY A 29 -23.21 -0.53 -14.07
C GLY A 29 -22.91 0.02 -15.48
N LEU A 30 -22.11 1.08 -15.56
CA LEU A 30 -21.63 1.66 -16.81
C LEU A 30 -20.36 0.94 -17.28
N GLN A 31 -20.39 0.33 -18.47
CA GLN A 31 -19.20 -0.18 -19.14
C GLN A 31 -18.72 0.83 -20.19
N ILE A 32 -17.49 1.30 -20.07
CA ILE A 32 -16.83 2.15 -21.05
C ILE A 32 -15.66 1.36 -21.64
N ALA A 33 -15.67 1.15 -22.95
CA ALA A 33 -14.56 0.56 -23.68
C ALA A 33 -13.93 1.62 -24.57
N GLY A 34 -12.61 1.66 -24.60
CA GLY A 34 -11.86 2.54 -25.47
C GLY A 34 -10.92 1.74 -26.37
N PHE A 35 -10.75 2.19 -27.60
CA PHE A 35 -9.96 1.53 -28.63
C PHE A 35 -8.90 2.52 -29.14
N ALA A 36 -7.63 2.11 -29.14
CA ALA A 36 -6.53 2.89 -29.71
C ALA A 36 -6.21 2.38 -31.12
N GLY A 37 -5.94 3.30 -32.05
CA GLY A 37 -5.58 2.98 -33.44
C GLY A 37 -4.07 2.88 -33.71
N GLY A 38 -3.23 3.40 -32.80
CA GLY A 38 -1.77 3.44 -32.93
C GLY A 38 -1.03 3.26 -31.60
N THR A 39 0.31 3.20 -31.65
CA THR A 39 1.17 2.89 -30.49
C THR A 39 1.31 4.02 -29.47
N THR A 40 0.82 5.21 -29.79
CA THR A 40 0.96 6.41 -28.96
C THR A 40 -0.37 6.94 -28.41
N GLU A 41 -1.49 6.31 -28.77
CA GLU A 41 -2.83 6.74 -28.37
C GLU A 41 -3.35 5.87 -27.20
N PRO A 42 -3.87 6.46 -26.11
CA PRO A 42 -4.53 5.67 -25.08
C PRO A 42 -5.88 5.19 -25.61
N GLY A 43 -6.19 3.90 -25.42
CA GLY A 43 -7.50 3.38 -25.79
C GLY A 43 -8.64 4.05 -25.02
N LEU A 44 -8.45 4.26 -23.72
CA LEU A 44 -9.35 4.99 -22.82
C LEU A 44 -8.51 5.82 -21.86
N ALA A 45 -8.91 7.07 -21.60
CA ALA A 45 -8.27 7.93 -20.62
C ALA A 45 -9.32 8.62 -19.73
N PHE A 46 -9.03 8.68 -18.42
CA PHE A 46 -9.76 9.52 -17.48
C PHE A 46 -8.84 10.69 -17.10
N LEU A 47 -9.17 11.89 -17.52
CA LEU A 47 -8.35 13.09 -17.33
C LEU A 47 -9.13 14.12 -16.50
N GLY A 48 -8.67 14.39 -15.28
CA GLY A 48 -9.21 15.43 -14.42
C GLY A 48 -8.32 16.66 -14.45
N TYR A 49 -8.92 17.85 -14.49
CA TYR A 49 -8.20 19.13 -14.49
C TYR A 49 -8.63 20.01 -13.32
N ALA A 50 -7.76 20.15 -12.31
CA ALA A 50 -7.96 21.07 -11.19
C ALA A 50 -7.16 22.36 -11.43
N LYS A 51 -7.86 23.43 -11.84
CA LYS A 51 -7.26 24.65 -12.41
C LYS A 51 -6.44 25.51 -11.44
N ALA A 52 -6.64 25.42 -10.12
CA ALA A 52 -5.87 26.18 -9.13
C ALA A 52 -5.93 25.49 -7.76
N SER A 53 -4.77 25.18 -7.15
CA SER A 53 -4.58 24.68 -5.76
C SER A 53 -5.83 24.09 -5.09
N ALA A 54 -6.33 22.97 -5.61
CA ALA A 54 -7.49 22.32 -5.03
C ALA A 54 -7.02 21.28 -4.00
N THR A 55 -7.48 21.42 -2.77
CA THR A 55 -7.46 20.33 -1.77
C THR A 55 -8.39 19.18 -2.17
N ALA A 56 -9.28 19.41 -3.15
CA ALA A 56 -10.17 18.41 -3.73
C ALA A 56 -9.50 17.66 -4.90
N PRO A 57 -9.76 16.34 -5.06
CA PRO A 57 -9.15 15.55 -6.12
C PRO A 57 -9.77 15.86 -7.50
N ALA A 58 -8.95 15.91 -8.54
CA ALA A 58 -9.41 16.12 -9.92
C ALA A 58 -10.17 14.90 -10.51
N ILE A 59 -9.89 13.70 -9.98
CA ILE A 59 -10.60 12.46 -10.26
C ILE A 59 -10.81 11.76 -8.91
N SER A 60 -12.02 11.28 -8.65
CA SER A 60 -12.35 10.58 -7.42
C SER A 60 -13.07 9.27 -7.74
N PHE A 61 -12.63 8.18 -7.12
CA PHE A 61 -13.28 6.89 -7.17
C PHE A 61 -13.97 6.65 -5.82
N ASN A 62 -15.29 6.80 -5.79
CA ASN A 62 -16.09 6.65 -4.57
C ASN A 62 -17.02 5.45 -4.71
N GLY A 63 -16.91 4.50 -3.78
CA GLY A 63 -17.80 3.36 -3.69
C GLY A 63 -18.94 3.61 -2.70
N TRP A 64 -20.14 3.14 -3.04
CA TRP A 64 -21.31 3.14 -2.17
C TRP A 64 -21.99 1.77 -2.22
N LYS A 65 -22.62 1.36 -1.12
CA LYS A 65 -23.50 0.19 -1.03
C LYS A 65 -24.91 0.60 -0.61
N PRO A 66 -25.95 -0.18 -0.96
CA PRO A 66 -27.32 0.13 -0.53
C PRO A 66 -27.45 0.20 0.99
N ASN A 67 -28.33 1.05 1.48
CA ASN A 67 -28.89 0.97 2.83
C ASN A 67 -30.43 0.90 2.74
N SER A 68 -31.15 0.82 3.86
CA SER A 68 -32.61 0.62 3.87
C SER A 68 -33.42 1.72 3.19
N SER A 69 -32.83 2.85 2.80
CA SER A 69 -33.57 3.98 2.19
C SER A 69 -32.81 4.72 1.08
N ASP A 70 -31.51 4.48 0.90
CA ASP A 70 -30.66 5.08 -0.12
C ASP A 70 -29.33 4.30 -0.23
N ARG A 71 -28.19 4.95 0.06
CA ARG A 71 -26.84 4.42 -0.05
C ARG A 71 -26.00 4.85 1.14
N THR A 72 -25.02 4.04 1.48
CA THR A 72 -23.98 4.35 2.46
C THR A 72 -22.61 4.13 1.83
N ALA A 73 -21.59 4.85 2.30
CA ALA A 73 -20.24 4.67 1.79
C ALA A 73 -19.75 3.23 2.04
N LEU A 74 -18.89 2.72 1.17
CA LEU A 74 -18.17 1.47 1.45
C LEU A 74 -17.33 1.62 2.74
N THR A 75 -17.20 0.54 3.50
CA THR A 75 -16.52 0.51 4.80
C THR A 75 -15.74 -0.78 5.00
N GLY A 76 -14.73 -0.80 5.87
CA GLY A 76 -14.03 -2.04 6.22
C GLY A 76 -13.36 -2.68 5.01
N THR A 77 -13.70 -3.94 4.71
CA THR A 77 -13.10 -4.73 3.62
C THR A 77 -13.85 -4.61 2.29
N ASP A 78 -14.79 -3.69 2.17
CA ASP A 78 -15.45 -3.38 0.90
C ASP A 78 -14.41 -2.85 -0.11
N LYS A 79 -14.56 -3.19 -1.40
CA LYS A 79 -13.61 -2.81 -2.47
C LYS A 79 -13.98 -1.46 -3.08
N VAL A 80 -13.09 -0.47 -2.97
CA VAL A 80 -13.28 0.86 -3.59
C VAL A 80 -12.74 0.89 -5.02
N LEU A 81 -11.60 0.24 -5.25
CA LEU A 81 -11.00 0.07 -6.57
C LEU A 81 -10.45 -1.34 -6.71
N MET A 82 -10.62 -1.91 -7.90
CA MET A 82 -10.03 -3.19 -8.28
C MET A 82 -9.56 -3.15 -9.72
N VAL A 83 -8.32 -3.56 -9.94
CA VAL A 83 -7.77 -3.89 -11.26
C VAL A 83 -7.66 -5.41 -11.33
N GLN A 84 -8.28 -6.03 -12.33
CA GLN A 84 -8.40 -7.49 -12.42
C GLN A 84 -8.15 -8.00 -13.83
N ALA A 85 -7.66 -9.23 -13.93
CA ALA A 85 -7.58 -9.95 -15.20
C ALA A 85 -8.95 -10.58 -15.51
N GLY A 86 -9.72 -9.94 -16.39
CA GLY A 86 -11.06 -10.39 -16.77
C GLY A 86 -12.12 -10.16 -15.69
N LEU A 87 -13.37 -10.48 -16.03
CA LEU A 87 -14.50 -10.41 -15.11
C LEU A 87 -14.65 -11.75 -14.41
N ASP A 88 -14.28 -11.81 -13.14
CA ASP A 88 -14.57 -12.92 -12.23
C ASP A 88 -15.80 -12.55 -11.38
N ALA A 89 -16.82 -13.40 -11.36
CA ALA A 89 -18.04 -13.17 -10.59
C ALA A 89 -17.80 -13.11 -9.07
N THR A 90 -16.64 -13.62 -8.61
CA THR A 90 -16.27 -13.66 -7.18
C THR A 90 -15.36 -12.52 -6.73
N TRP A 91 -14.85 -11.70 -7.66
CA TRP A 91 -13.92 -10.60 -7.38
C TRP A 91 -12.66 -11.04 -6.60
N ALA A 92 -12.19 -12.26 -6.87
CA ALA A 92 -11.05 -12.87 -6.17
C ALA A 92 -9.72 -12.71 -6.92
N THR A 93 -9.75 -12.32 -8.20
CA THR A 93 -8.57 -12.24 -9.08
C THR A 93 -7.93 -10.85 -9.19
N GLY A 94 -8.06 -10.05 -8.13
CA GLY A 94 -7.57 -8.67 -8.12
C GLY A 94 -6.04 -8.60 -8.15
N ILE A 95 -5.51 -7.91 -9.16
CA ILE A 95 -4.09 -7.59 -9.31
C ILE A 95 -3.73 -6.41 -8.40
N ILE A 96 -4.57 -5.36 -8.40
CA ILE A 96 -4.48 -4.23 -7.48
C ILE A 96 -5.84 -4.07 -6.82
N THR A 97 -5.87 -4.06 -5.49
CA THR A 97 -7.10 -3.89 -4.72
C THR A 97 -6.91 -2.75 -3.73
N ALA A 98 -7.84 -1.79 -3.70
CA ALA A 98 -7.93 -0.80 -2.64
C ALA A 98 -9.23 -1.01 -1.85
N LEU A 99 -9.11 -1.23 -0.55
CA LEU A 99 -10.21 -1.43 0.37
C LEU A 99 -10.65 -0.12 1.01
N ALA A 100 -11.91 -0.07 1.44
CA ALA A 100 -12.50 1.11 2.07
C ALA A 100 -11.84 1.50 3.40
N ASN A 101 -11.17 0.57 4.07
CA ASN A 101 -10.36 0.85 5.27
C ASN A 101 -8.97 1.46 4.96
N GLY A 102 -8.66 1.71 3.68
CA GLY A 102 -7.39 2.28 3.23
C GLY A 102 -6.29 1.24 2.94
N ASN A 103 -6.56 -0.05 3.10
CA ASN A 103 -5.58 -1.08 2.75
C ASN A 103 -5.48 -1.25 1.23
N VAL A 104 -4.24 -1.35 0.73
CA VAL A 104 -3.93 -1.58 -0.67
C VAL A 104 -3.17 -2.89 -0.81
N GLY A 105 -3.67 -3.78 -1.66
CA GLY A 105 -3.08 -5.08 -1.98
C GLY A 105 -2.57 -5.14 -3.42
N ILE A 106 -1.39 -5.73 -3.62
CA ILE A 106 -0.86 -6.14 -4.92
C ILE A 106 -0.78 -7.66 -4.95
N GLY A 107 -1.48 -8.29 -5.89
CA GLY A 107 -1.61 -9.75 -5.96
C GLY A 107 -2.46 -10.38 -4.85
N THR A 108 -3.13 -9.57 -4.04
CA THR A 108 -4.06 -10.00 -2.98
C THR A 108 -5.30 -9.11 -2.98
N VAL A 109 -6.46 -9.72 -2.73
CA VAL A 109 -7.76 -9.05 -2.65
C VAL A 109 -8.21 -8.75 -1.22
N SER A 110 -7.46 -9.26 -0.23
CA SER A 110 -7.77 -9.16 1.20
C SER A 110 -6.52 -8.74 1.99
N PRO A 111 -5.90 -7.59 1.67
CA PRO A 111 -4.71 -7.11 2.38
C PRO A 111 -5.02 -6.89 3.89
N ALA A 112 -4.25 -7.56 4.75
CA ALA A 112 -4.30 -7.46 6.20
C ALA A 112 -3.45 -6.29 6.73
N LYS A 113 -2.52 -5.78 5.91
CA LYS A 113 -1.74 -4.56 6.19
C LYS A 113 -2.16 -3.43 5.26
N THR A 114 -1.85 -2.18 5.65
CA THR A 114 -2.19 -0.99 4.85
C THR A 114 -1.59 -1.04 3.45
N PHE A 115 -0.41 -1.65 3.31
CA PHE A 115 0.14 -2.02 2.01
C PHE A 115 0.65 -3.45 2.09
N GLU A 116 0.18 -4.32 1.20
CA GLU A 116 0.54 -5.73 1.17
C GLU A 116 0.81 -6.18 -0.26
N VAL A 117 1.93 -6.88 -0.45
CA VAL A 117 2.31 -7.47 -1.72
C VAL A 117 2.38 -8.98 -1.54
N SER A 118 1.51 -9.71 -2.23
CA SER A 118 1.57 -11.17 -2.31
C SER A 118 2.54 -11.58 -3.42
N GLY A 119 3.83 -11.29 -3.20
CA GLY A 119 4.90 -11.51 -4.16
C GLY A 119 6.17 -10.74 -3.78
N ASP A 120 7.09 -10.63 -4.74
CA ASP A 120 8.39 -10.00 -4.52
C ASP A 120 8.34 -8.47 -4.67
N ILE A 121 9.20 -7.78 -3.92
CA ILE A 121 9.49 -6.35 -4.08
C ILE A 121 10.90 -6.21 -4.66
N SER A 122 11.01 -5.61 -5.85
CA SER A 122 12.29 -5.40 -6.54
C SER A 122 12.59 -3.92 -6.76
N LEU A 123 13.76 -3.47 -6.31
CA LEU A 123 14.28 -2.13 -6.58
C LEU A 123 15.31 -2.21 -7.72
N LYS A 124 14.86 -1.94 -8.95
CA LYS A 124 15.69 -2.17 -10.16
C LYS A 124 16.68 -1.05 -10.48
N THR A 125 16.48 0.15 -9.94
CA THR A 125 17.33 1.31 -10.21
C THR A 125 18.30 1.52 -9.04
N ALA A 126 19.61 1.55 -9.33
CA ALA A 126 20.63 1.83 -8.33
C ALA A 126 20.41 3.21 -7.67
N GLY A 127 20.62 3.28 -6.36
CA GLY A 127 20.35 4.48 -5.56
C GLY A 127 18.93 4.55 -4.99
N ASN A 128 17.98 3.74 -5.46
CA ASN A 128 16.70 3.57 -4.78
C ASN A 128 16.88 2.80 -3.47
N GLY A 129 16.06 3.12 -2.47
CA GLY A 129 16.17 2.53 -1.14
C GLY A 129 14.84 2.39 -0.41
N ILE A 130 14.91 1.75 0.75
CA ILE A 130 13.80 1.60 1.69
C ILE A 130 14.01 2.62 2.82
N TYR A 131 13.09 3.57 2.94
CA TYR A 131 13.11 4.56 4.01
C TYR A 131 12.22 4.07 5.16
N ILE A 132 12.82 3.84 6.33
CA ILE A 132 12.10 3.45 7.53
C ILE A 132 12.33 4.53 8.58
N LYS A 133 11.24 5.03 9.16
CA LYS A 133 11.29 6.09 10.17
C LYS A 133 11.82 5.54 11.50
N GLU A 134 12.88 6.15 12.02
CA GLU A 134 13.40 5.89 13.37
C GLU A 134 12.64 6.69 14.45
N GLY A 135 12.78 6.28 15.71
CA GLY A 135 12.23 6.98 16.88
C GLY A 135 11.57 6.03 17.89
N THR A 136 10.75 6.60 18.77
CA THR A 136 9.98 5.83 19.77
C THR A 136 9.11 4.78 19.10
N ASN A 137 9.20 3.52 19.54
CA ASN A 137 8.44 2.39 18.97
C ASN A 137 8.70 2.16 17.46
N ALA A 138 9.89 2.51 16.97
CA ALA A 138 10.31 2.20 15.61
C ALA A 138 10.70 0.73 15.45
N THR A 139 10.83 0.31 14.19
CA THR A 139 11.37 -1.01 13.80
C THR A 139 12.85 -0.94 13.40
N MET A 140 13.46 0.23 13.35
CA MET A 140 14.90 0.39 13.23
C MET A 140 15.41 1.60 14.00
N GLY A 141 16.72 1.61 14.25
CA GLY A 141 17.40 2.75 14.86
C GLY A 141 18.86 2.48 15.14
N THR A 142 19.46 3.38 15.92
CA THR A 142 20.78 3.20 16.52
C THR A 142 20.69 3.13 18.05
N ALA A 143 21.68 2.53 18.69
CA ALA A 143 21.79 2.47 20.14
C ALA A 143 23.26 2.35 20.55
N THR A 144 23.67 3.02 21.64
CA THR A 144 25.05 2.95 22.16
C THR A 144 25.09 2.06 23.39
N LEU A 145 26.00 1.08 23.39
CA LEU A 145 26.25 0.23 24.55
C LEU A 145 26.84 1.05 25.69
N SER A 146 26.48 0.68 26.91
CA SER A 146 27.11 1.18 28.13
C SER A 146 27.43 0.00 29.02
N SER A 147 28.70 -0.15 29.40
CA SER A 147 29.18 -1.31 30.17
C SER A 147 28.81 -2.64 29.50
N GLY A 148 28.97 -2.70 28.16
CA GLY A 148 28.69 -3.91 27.40
C GLY A 148 27.22 -4.25 27.21
N THR A 149 26.27 -3.37 27.55
CA THR A 149 24.84 -3.67 27.35
C THR A 149 24.05 -2.46 26.88
N VAL A 150 22.96 -2.71 26.16
CA VAL A 150 21.95 -1.70 25.83
C VAL A 150 20.58 -2.35 25.69
N THR A 151 19.57 -1.72 26.29
CA THR A 151 18.17 -2.11 26.12
C THR A 151 17.49 -1.15 25.15
N ILE A 152 16.92 -1.70 24.08
CA ILE A 152 16.14 -0.96 23.09
C ILE A 152 14.67 -1.11 23.46
N SER A 153 14.03 0.00 23.82
CA SER A 153 12.60 0.04 24.14
C SER A 153 11.77 0.25 22.87
N THR A 154 10.97 -0.75 22.50
CA THR A 154 10.04 -0.66 21.38
C THR A 154 8.90 -1.67 21.55
N THR A 155 7.67 -1.19 21.40
CA THR A 155 6.47 -2.05 21.39
C THR A 155 6.34 -2.90 20.13
N LYS A 156 7.22 -2.70 19.13
CA LYS A 156 7.16 -3.44 17.86
C LYS A 156 7.83 -4.80 17.92
N VAL A 157 8.71 -5.04 18.89
CA VAL A 157 9.31 -6.37 19.05
C VAL A 157 8.26 -7.38 19.49
N THR A 158 8.14 -8.48 18.78
CA THR A 158 7.27 -9.62 19.12
C THR A 158 8.09 -10.77 19.69
N ALA A 159 7.41 -11.81 20.18
CA ALA A 159 8.09 -13.05 20.57
C ALA A 159 8.85 -13.69 19.39
N ASN A 160 8.45 -13.42 18.14
CA ASN A 160 8.95 -14.08 16.93
C ASN A 160 9.83 -13.19 16.03
N SER A 161 10.01 -11.90 16.35
CA SER A 161 10.82 -10.99 15.55
C SER A 161 12.23 -11.55 15.28
N ARG A 162 12.73 -11.30 14.07
CA ARG A 162 14.15 -11.38 13.74
C ARG A 162 14.77 -10.02 14.05
N ILE A 163 15.81 -10.01 14.87
CA ILE A 163 16.53 -8.80 15.27
C ILE A 163 17.91 -8.87 14.62
N TYR A 164 18.16 -7.95 13.69
CA TYR A 164 19.46 -7.78 13.05
C TYR A 164 20.12 -6.54 13.64
N PHE A 165 21.43 -6.60 13.84
CA PHE A 165 22.21 -5.45 14.26
C PHE A 165 23.61 -5.51 13.67
N ASN A 166 24.22 -4.35 13.47
CA ASN A 166 25.60 -4.20 13.03
C ASN A 166 26.26 -3.05 13.77
N LEU A 167 27.57 -3.15 14.01
CA LEU A 167 28.35 -2.05 14.56
C LEU A 167 28.35 -0.86 13.59
N GLN A 168 28.07 0.34 14.11
CA GLN A 168 28.23 1.62 13.40
C GLN A 168 29.56 2.30 13.76
N ASN A 169 30.11 1.96 14.93
CA ASN A 169 31.49 2.23 15.32
C ASN A 169 31.98 1.09 16.23
N CYS A 170 33.27 1.06 16.56
CA CYS A 170 33.83 0.14 17.55
C CYS A 170 34.53 0.93 18.65
N THR A 171 34.07 0.78 19.89
CA THR A 171 34.73 1.28 21.11
C THR A 171 34.78 0.15 22.12
N ASN A 172 35.95 -0.49 22.25
CA ASN A 172 36.11 -1.75 23.01
C ASN A 172 35.12 -2.84 22.54
N CYS A 173 34.83 -2.91 21.24
CA CYS A 173 33.82 -3.83 20.73
C CYS A 173 34.13 -5.28 21.11
N GLY A 174 33.11 -6.00 21.57
CA GLY A 174 33.12 -7.45 21.73
C GLY A 174 32.26 -8.13 20.68
N VAL A 175 31.86 -9.37 20.95
CA VAL A 175 30.80 -10.04 20.18
C VAL A 175 29.46 -9.70 20.82
N GLN A 176 28.57 -9.05 20.07
CA GLN A 176 27.23 -8.71 20.55
C GLN A 176 26.22 -9.80 20.21
N TYR A 177 25.25 -10.02 21.09
CA TYR A 177 24.11 -10.92 20.88
C TYR A 177 22.85 -10.37 21.56
N VAL A 178 21.67 -10.83 21.13
CA VAL A 178 20.41 -10.51 21.82
C VAL A 178 20.35 -11.36 23.09
N SER A 179 20.49 -10.73 24.25
CA SER A 179 20.56 -11.41 25.55
C SER A 179 19.21 -11.50 26.26
N ALA A 180 18.28 -10.60 25.94
CA ALA A 180 16.93 -10.64 26.49
C ALA A 180 15.90 -10.07 25.51
N ARG A 181 14.64 -10.51 25.67
CA ARG A 181 13.49 -10.06 24.88
C ARG A 181 12.25 -10.08 25.74
N THR A 182 11.51 -8.97 25.73
CA THR A 182 10.16 -8.85 26.29
C THR A 182 9.23 -8.37 25.19
N ALA A 183 8.39 -9.26 24.68
CA ALA A 183 7.47 -8.96 23.59
C ALA A 183 6.58 -7.75 23.93
N GLY A 184 6.36 -6.87 22.95
CA GLY A 184 5.60 -5.64 23.10
C GLY A 184 6.27 -4.59 23.99
N THR A 185 7.51 -4.78 24.42
CA THR A 185 8.19 -3.85 25.36
C THR A 185 9.61 -3.51 24.93
N SER A 186 10.50 -4.51 24.83
CA SER A 186 11.93 -4.25 24.61
C SER A 186 12.73 -5.50 24.21
N PHE A 187 13.96 -5.26 23.75
CA PHE A 187 15.00 -6.28 23.65
C PHE A 187 16.34 -5.71 24.12
N THR A 188 17.23 -6.57 24.59
CA THR A 188 18.55 -6.18 25.11
C THR A 188 19.63 -6.80 24.25
N ILE A 189 20.62 -5.99 23.88
CA ILE A 189 21.85 -6.42 23.23
C ILE A 189 22.96 -6.38 24.29
N THR A 190 23.70 -7.47 24.41
CA THR A 190 24.85 -7.57 25.31
C THR A 190 26.09 -7.95 24.52
N SER A 191 27.21 -7.32 24.84
CA SER A 191 28.54 -7.63 24.36
C SER A 191 29.24 -8.56 25.33
N LEU A 192 30.03 -9.50 24.80
CA LEU A 192 30.93 -10.32 25.62
C LEU A 192 32.08 -9.49 26.22
N ASN A 193 32.30 -8.25 25.76
CA ASN A 193 33.20 -7.31 26.41
C ASN A 193 32.40 -6.34 27.30
N GLY A 194 32.57 -6.45 28.62
CA GLY A 194 31.87 -5.59 29.59
C GLY A 194 32.26 -4.11 29.54
N SER A 195 33.33 -3.75 28.82
CA SER A 195 33.75 -2.37 28.59
C SER A 195 33.31 -1.83 27.22
N ASP A 196 32.53 -2.61 26.46
CA ASP A 196 32.04 -2.22 25.14
C ASP A 196 31.09 -1.02 25.24
N ALA A 197 31.46 0.04 24.52
CA ALA A 197 30.71 1.30 24.42
C ALA A 197 30.38 1.65 22.96
N SER A 198 30.37 0.64 22.09
CA SER A 198 30.12 0.80 20.65
C SER A 198 28.68 1.22 20.37
N THR A 199 28.46 1.97 19.28
CA THR A 199 27.13 2.19 18.71
C THR A 199 26.81 1.10 17.72
N ILE A 200 25.62 0.52 17.84
CA ILE A 200 25.04 -0.42 16.89
C ILE A 200 23.86 0.23 16.15
N SER A 201 23.62 -0.22 14.93
CA SER A 201 22.31 -0.09 14.27
C SER A 201 21.52 -1.36 14.53
N TRP A 202 20.20 -1.25 14.56
CA TRP A 202 19.31 -2.38 14.75
C TRP A 202 18.11 -2.28 13.80
N LEU A 203 17.60 -3.44 13.40
CA LEU A 203 16.42 -3.61 12.56
C LEU A 203 15.62 -4.81 13.08
N ILE A 204 14.31 -4.61 13.19
CA ILE A 204 13.31 -5.64 13.47
C ILE A 204 12.65 -6.03 12.16
N VAL A 205 12.64 -7.32 11.85
CA VAL A 205 11.88 -7.92 10.76
C VAL A 205 10.94 -8.97 11.32
N GLU A 206 9.66 -8.85 11.02
CA GLU A 206 8.67 -9.85 11.42
C GLU A 206 8.62 -10.99 10.40
N PRO A 207 8.66 -12.26 10.83
CA PRO A 207 8.33 -13.38 9.95
C PRO A 207 6.84 -13.32 9.57
N ASN A 208 6.54 -13.66 8.31
CA ASN A 208 5.18 -13.86 7.80
C ASN A 208 4.76 -15.32 8.00
#